data_AF-A0A6N7FIC5-F1
#
_entry.id   AF-A0A6N7FIC5-F1
#
_cell.length_a   1.000
_cell.length_b   1.000
_cell.length_c   1.000
_cell.angle_alpha   90.00
_cell.angle_beta   90.00
_cell.angle_gamma   90.00
#
_symmetry.space_group_name_H-M   'P 1'
#
loop_
_entity.id
_entity.type
_entity.pdbx_description
1 polymer ?
#
loop_
_entity_poly.entity_id
_entity_poly.type
_entity_poly.pdbx_seq_one_letter_code
_entity_poly.pdbx_strand_id
1 'polypeptide(L)'
;MKDHSREGPRPVIVFPTVMHCLARRRMKHTVSAFLDGELEPSVMAKVEAHLRRCWECSSDYELGRLVKSSLRNLATRDRDALAAMRLRRFAARLGRRGTGGRPGPRGRAS
;
A
#
# COMPACT_ATOMS: atom_id res chain seq x y z
N MET A 1 26.95 -51.77 -38.84
CA MET A 1 27.04 -50.30 -38.95
C MET A 1 25.88 -49.69 -38.17
N LYS A 2 26.20 -49.17 -36.98
CA LYS A 2 25.52 -48.14 -36.17
C LYS A 2 24.00 -48.22 -35.94
N ASP A 3 23.65 -48.95 -34.87
CA ASP A 3 22.47 -48.69 -34.05
C ASP A 3 22.45 -47.23 -33.58
N HIS A 4 21.44 -46.47 -34.00
CA HIS A 4 21.12 -45.16 -33.44
C HIS A 4 19.82 -45.28 -32.65
N SER A 5 19.93 -45.83 -31.44
CA SER A 5 18.90 -45.67 -30.41
C SER A 5 18.74 -44.18 -30.11
N ARG A 6 17.68 -43.57 -30.68
CA ARG A 6 17.19 -42.24 -30.31
C ARG A 6 16.62 -42.32 -28.89
N GLU A 7 17.45 -42.08 -27.89
CA GLU A 7 16.97 -41.66 -26.57
C GLU A 7 16.38 -40.25 -26.70
N GLY A 8 15.05 -40.15 -26.63
CA GLY A 8 14.35 -38.87 -26.49
C GLY A 8 14.71 -38.19 -25.16
N PRO A 9 14.62 -36.86 -25.07
CA PRO A 9 14.95 -36.14 -23.85
C PRO A 9 14.07 -36.61 -22.70
N ARG A 10 14.72 -37.12 -21.64
CA ARG A 10 14.06 -37.53 -20.40
C ARG A 10 13.35 -36.31 -19.80
N PRO A 11 12.09 -36.42 -19.31
CA PRO A 11 11.43 -35.30 -18.68
C PRO A 11 12.20 -34.91 -17.41
N VAL A 12 12.80 -33.73 -17.40
CA VAL A 12 13.31 -33.14 -16.17
C VAL A 12 12.12 -32.91 -15.24
N ILE A 13 12.17 -33.48 -14.05
CA ILE A 13 11.12 -33.40 -13.05
C ILE A 13 11.07 -31.95 -12.54
N VAL A 14 10.22 -31.09 -13.11
CA VAL A 14 10.03 -29.67 -12.73
C VAL A 14 9.18 -29.51 -11.45
N PHE A 15 8.71 -30.63 -10.88
CA PHE A 15 7.81 -30.67 -9.72
C PHE A 15 8.34 -30.04 -8.42
N PRO A 16 9.64 -30.13 -8.05
CA PRO A 16 10.14 -29.55 -6.79
C PRO A 16 10.08 -28.02 -6.80
N THR A 17 10.36 -27.40 -7.96
CA THR A 17 10.45 -25.95 -8.11
C THR A 17 9.09 -25.26 -8.01
N VAL A 18 8.03 -25.85 -8.55
CA VAL A 18 6.68 -25.22 -8.51
C VAL A 18 6.16 -25.15 -7.08
N MET A 19 6.33 -26.21 -6.29
CA MET A 19 5.89 -26.23 -4.89
C MET A 19 6.64 -25.20 -4.04
N HIS A 20 7.95 -25.05 -4.24
CA HIS A 20 8.74 -24.02 -3.57
C HIS A 20 8.29 -22.60 -3.97
N CYS A 21 7.99 -22.36 -5.25
CA CYS A 21 7.45 -21.09 -5.71
C CYS A 21 6.09 -20.74 -5.08
N LEU A 22 5.19 -21.72 -4.98
CA LEU A 22 3.88 -21.53 -4.34
C LEU A 22 4.00 -21.31 -2.83
N ALA A 23 4.85 -22.07 -2.15
CA ALA A 23 5.12 -21.89 -0.72
C ALA A 23 5.71 -20.50 -0.43
N ARG A 24 6.68 -20.08 -1.24
CA ARG A 24 7.26 -18.73 -1.16
C ARG A 24 6.22 -17.65 -1.42
N ARG A 25 5.38 -17.80 -2.45
CA ARG A 25 4.31 -16.84 -2.76
C ARG A 25 3.30 -16.74 -1.61
N ARG A 26 2.90 -17.88 -1.01
CA ARG A 26 2.03 -17.89 0.19
C ARG A 26 2.70 -17.16 1.35
N MET A 27 3.98 -17.45 1.60
CA MET A 27 4.73 -16.79 2.66
C MET A 27 4.81 -15.27 2.44
N LYS A 28 5.08 -14.80 1.22
CA LYS A 28 5.08 -13.36 0.89
C LYS A 28 3.73 -12.71 1.22
N HIS A 29 2.62 -13.38 0.92
CA HIS A 29 1.30 -12.89 1.28
C HIS A 29 1.10 -12.81 2.80
N THR A 30 1.55 -13.83 3.54
CA THR A 30 1.51 -13.84 5.00
C THR A 30 2.40 -12.74 5.60
N VAL A 31 3.58 -12.49 5.04
CA VAL A 31 4.48 -11.39 5.46
C VAL A 31 3.82 -10.03 5.21
N SER A 32 3.08 -9.85 4.11
CA SER A 32 2.30 -8.63 3.88
C SER A 32 1.23 -8.44 4.96
N ALA A 33 0.42 -9.47 5.22
CA ALA A 33 -0.59 -9.43 6.29
C ALA A 33 0.03 -9.17 7.68
N PHE A 34 1.22 -9.72 7.95
CA PHE A 34 1.99 -9.42 9.16
C PHE A 34 2.37 -7.93 9.24
N LEU A 35 2.81 -7.33 8.14
CA LEU A 35 3.09 -5.90 8.07
C LEU A 35 1.85 -5.03 8.25
N ASP A 36 0.65 -5.53 7.90
CA ASP A 36 -0.63 -4.83 8.07
C ASP A 36 -1.22 -5.03 9.48
N GLY A 37 -0.67 -5.95 10.28
CA GLY A 37 -1.18 -6.26 11.61
C GLY A 37 -2.45 -7.12 11.58
N GLU A 38 -2.70 -7.83 10.48
CA GLU A 38 -3.94 -8.60 10.22
C GLU A 38 -3.80 -10.08 10.65
N LEU A 39 -2.74 -10.44 11.36
CA LEU A 39 -2.46 -11.83 11.74
C LEU A 39 -2.78 -12.11 13.21
N GLU A 40 -3.34 -13.29 13.45
CA GLU A 40 -3.47 -13.86 14.78
C GLU A 40 -2.09 -14.06 15.45
N PRO A 41 -1.98 -13.91 16.78
CA PRO A 41 -0.70 -14.01 17.49
C PRO A 41 0.07 -15.33 17.24
N SER A 42 -0.66 -16.44 17.09
CA SER A 42 -0.08 -17.76 16.80
C SER A 42 0.58 -17.84 15.42
N VAL A 43 0.12 -17.04 14.46
CA VAL A 43 0.67 -16.96 13.10
C VAL A 43 1.82 -15.95 13.07
N MET A 44 1.72 -14.85 13.80
CA MET A 44 2.80 -13.87 13.95
C MET A 44 4.12 -14.52 14.39
N ALA A 45 4.09 -15.37 15.42
CA ALA A 45 5.29 -16.07 15.91
C ALA A 45 5.95 -16.95 14.83
N LYS A 46 5.15 -17.58 13.96
CA LYS A 46 5.66 -18.40 12.84
C LYS A 46 6.32 -17.53 11.77
N VAL A 47 5.73 -16.38 11.46
CA VAL A 47 6.29 -15.41 10.51
C VAL A 47 7.60 -14.85 11.04
N GLU A 48 7.67 -14.42 12.30
CA GLU A 48 8.90 -13.94 12.91
C GLU A 48 10.03 -14.98 12.88
N ALA A 49 9.70 -16.24 13.20
CA ALA A 49 10.67 -17.34 13.11
C ALA A 49 11.17 -17.56 11.68
N HIS A 50 10.30 -17.38 10.67
CA HIS A 50 10.67 -17.47 9.26
C HIS A 50 11.55 -16.30 8.82
N LEU A 51 11.21 -15.06 9.20
CA LEU A 51 11.98 -13.86 8.85
C LEU A 51 13.42 -13.91 9.38
N ARG A 52 13.65 -14.55 10.54
CA ARG A 52 15.00 -14.80 11.07
C ARG A 52 15.85 -15.78 10.24
N ARG A 53 15.24 -16.57 9.36
CA ARG A 53 15.90 -17.67 8.62
C ARG A 53 15.95 -17.45 7.11
N CYS A 54 14.99 -16.71 6.55
CA CYS A 54 14.89 -16.48 5.10
C CYS A 54 15.23 -15.04 4.74
N TRP A 55 16.40 -14.84 4.13
CA TRP A 55 16.89 -13.51 3.74
C TRP A 55 15.96 -12.81 2.75
N GLU A 56 15.38 -13.55 1.80
CA GLU A 56 14.49 -12.97 0.78
C GLU A 56 13.20 -12.43 1.39
N CYS A 57 12.55 -13.20 2.27
CA CYS A 57 11.33 -12.77 2.93
C CYS A 57 11.59 -11.63 3.93
N SER A 58 12.76 -11.63 4.58
CA SER A 58 13.20 -10.50 5.41
C SER A 58 13.41 -9.23 4.58
N SER A 59 14.01 -9.35 3.39
CA SER A 59 14.20 -8.21 2.48
C SER A 59 12.87 -7.65 1.98
N ASP A 60 11.93 -8.51 1.59
CA ASP A 60 10.57 -8.10 1.21
C ASP A 60 9.85 -7.39 2.39
N TYR A 61 9.99 -7.92 3.61
CA TYR A 61 9.43 -7.33 4.83
C TYR A 61 9.97 -5.92 5.08
N GLU A 62 11.30 -5.75 5.06
CA GLU A 62 11.94 -4.46 5.31
C GLU A 62 11.58 -3.43 4.23
N LEU A 63 11.54 -3.84 2.96
CA LEU A 63 11.08 -2.97 1.88
C LEU A 63 9.65 -2.49 2.12
N GLY A 64 8.73 -3.42 2.43
CA GLY A 64 7.34 -3.08 2.74
C GLY A 64 7.20 -2.14 3.94
N ARG A 65 7.96 -2.40 5.00
CA ARG A 65 8.03 -1.55 6.20
C ARG A 65 8.51 -0.13 5.88
N LEU A 66 9.56 0.01 5.07
CA LEU A 66 10.09 1.30 4.64
C LEU A 66 9.10 2.08 3.79
N VAL A 67 8.43 1.42 2.83
CA VAL A 67 7.38 2.04 2.02
C VAL A 67 6.23 2.54 2.91
N LYS A 68 5.72 1.72 3.81
CA LYS A 68 4.65 2.13 4.76
C LYS A 68 5.07 3.31 5.63
N SER A 69 6.30 3.29 6.14
CA SER A 69 6.83 4.39 6.95
C SER A 69 6.92 5.70 6.15
N SER A 70 7.35 5.62 4.89
CA SER A 70 7.43 6.77 3.98
C SER A 70 6.05 7.35 3.69
N LEU A 71 5.06 6.50 3.43
CA LEU A 71 3.67 6.92 3.23
C LEU A 71 3.07 7.57 4.48
N ARG A 72 3.33 7.01 5.66
CA ARG A 72 2.90 7.60 6.94
C ARG A 72 3.55 8.97 7.18
N ASN A 73 4.84 9.10 6.88
CA ASN A 73 5.56 10.37 6.95
C ASN A 73 5.01 11.39 5.95
N LEU A 74 4.60 10.94 4.75
CA LEU A 74 3.95 11.80 3.78
C LEU A 74 2.57 12.27 4.24
N ALA A 75 1.77 11.38 4.84
CA ALA A 75 0.44 11.70 5.34
C ALA A 75 0.48 12.65 6.55
N THR A 76 1.50 12.52 7.42
CA THR A 76 1.69 13.41 8.57
C THR A 76 2.27 14.76 8.20
N ARG A 77 3.03 14.85 7.10
CA ARG A 77 3.41 16.14 6.51
C ARG A 77 2.13 16.77 5.96
N ASP A 78 1.78 17.96 6.46
CA ASP A 78 0.63 18.73 6.00
C ASP A 78 0.87 19.27 4.57
N ARG A 79 0.85 18.35 3.61
CA ARG A 79 0.95 18.56 2.17
C ARG A 79 -0.14 19.50 1.68
N ASP A 80 -1.29 19.48 2.37
CA ASP A 80 -2.47 20.25 2.02
C ASP A 80 -2.57 21.55 2.82
N ALA A 81 -1.63 21.87 3.72
CA ALA A 81 -1.65 23.09 4.53
C ALA A 81 -1.90 24.34 3.67
N LEU A 82 -1.13 24.46 2.59
CA LEU A 82 -1.20 25.59 1.67
C LEU A 82 -2.47 25.56 0.82
N ALA A 83 -2.90 24.39 0.36
CA ALA A 83 -4.14 24.23 -0.41
C ALA A 83 -5.35 24.58 0.47
N ALA A 84 -5.43 24.02 1.68
CA ALA A 84 -6.44 24.31 2.69
C ALA A 84 -6.45 25.80 3.06
N MET A 85 -5.27 26.41 3.28
CA MET A 85 -5.16 27.85 3.53
C MET A 85 -5.71 28.69 2.36
N ARG A 86 -5.38 28.32 1.11
CA ARG A 86 -5.88 29.00 -0.09
C ARG A 86 -7.39 28.86 -0.23
N LEU A 87 -7.93 27.66 0.02
CA LEU A 87 -9.37 27.41 0.01
C LEU A 87 -10.09 28.23 1.08
N ARG A 88 -9.60 28.25 2.32
CA ARG A 88 -10.13 29.07 3.41
C ARG A 88 -10.12 30.56 3.06
N ARG A 89 -9.02 31.06 2.49
CA ARG A 89 -8.90 32.45 2.04
C ARG A 89 -9.89 32.79 0.93
N PHE A 90 -10.09 31.87 -0.01
CA PHE A 90 -11.05 32.03 -1.10
C PHE A 90 -12.48 32.06 -0.58
N ALA A 91 -12.87 31.12 0.29
CA ALA A 91 -14.18 31.10 0.93
C ALA A 91 -14.47 32.40 1.69
N ALA A 92 -13.49 32.93 2.43
CA ALA A 92 -13.62 34.22 3.13
C ALA A 92 -13.87 35.40 2.17
N ARG A 93 -13.30 35.38 0.96
CA ARG A 93 -13.58 36.41 -0.07
C ARG A 93 -14.99 36.29 -0.63
N LEU A 94 -15.50 35.08 -0.82
CA LEU A 94 -16.89 34.86 -1.25
C LEU A 94 -17.87 35.36 -0.20
N GLY A 95 -17.64 35.05 1.08
CA GLY A 95 -18.46 35.54 2.19
C GLY A 95 -18.54 37.07 2.23
N ARG A 96 -17.41 37.78 2.08
CA ARG A 96 -17.38 39.25 2.03
C ARG A 96 -18.10 39.86 0.82
N ARG A 97 -18.23 39.12 -0.28
CA ARG A 97 -18.99 39.56 -1.46
C ARG A 97 -20.48 39.25 -1.35
N GLY A 98 -20.85 38.17 -0.65
CA GLY A 98 -22.24 37.74 -0.45
C GLY A 98 -23.00 38.50 0.64
N THR A 99 -22.32 39.13 1.61
CA THR A 99 -22.95 39.91 2.69
C THR A 99 -23.25 41.36 2.32
N GLY A 100 -23.06 41.77 1.06
CA GLY A 100 -23.58 43.03 0.52
C GLY A 100 -25.10 42.93 0.30
N GLY A 101 -25.85 42.74 1.39
CA GLY A 101 -27.31 42.80 1.38
C GLY A 101 -27.75 44.15 0.81
N ARG A 102 -28.39 44.11 -0.35
CA ARG A 102 -29.09 45.24 -0.96
C ARG A 102 -30.13 45.74 0.06
N PRO A 103 -30.07 46.98 0.58
CA PRO A 103 -31.15 47.51 1.41
C PRO A 103 -32.41 47.53 0.54
N GLY A 104 -33.43 46.78 0.97
CA GLY A 104 -34.73 46.74 0.31
C GLY A 104 -35.37 48.13 0.25
N PRO A 105 -36.17 48.44 -0.79
CA PRO A 105 -36.78 49.76 -0.93
C PRO A 105 -37.68 50.03 0.27
N ARG A 106 -37.39 51.12 0.99
CA ARG A 106 -38.23 51.63 2.06
C ARG A 106 -39.60 52.00 1.47
N GLY A 107 -40.64 51.27 1.89
CA GLY A 107 -42.02 51.59 1.57
C GLY A 107 -42.37 52.99 2.05
N ARG A 108 -42.88 53.81 1.14
CA ARG A 108 -43.44 55.13 1.42
C ARG A 108 -44.87 54.90 1.92
N ALA A 109 -45.08 55.02 3.23
CA ALA A 109 -46.43 55.10 3.79
C ALA A 109 -46.97 56.52 3.51
N SER A 110 -48.11 56.57 2.82
CA SER A 110 -48.97 57.74 2.73
C SER A 110 -49.98 57.73 3.87
#